data_AF-A0A1C7EJ41-F1
#
_entry.id   AF-A0A1C7EJ41-F1
#
_cell.length_a   1.000
_cell.length_b   1.000
_cell.length_c   1.000
_cell.angle_alpha   90.00
_cell.angle_beta   90.00
_cell.angle_gamma   90.00
#
_symmetry.space_group_name_H-M   'P 1'
#
loop_
_entity.id
_entity.type
_entity.pdbx_description
1 polymer ?
#
loop_
_entity_poly.entity_id
_entity_poly.type
_entity_poly.pdbx_seq_one_letter_code
_entity_poly.pdbx_strand_id
1 'polypeptide(L)'
;MEQFDQSLEVFMNNVGWLAPFLFVLLHLVRPLLFIPVIAVCIAGGYLFGFFEGAFLSFIGLTLMSWISYILVNKFPKFQKRMARLKDKIFPDRTLSVPQVMILRIMPFVHFHLLSLYLIEMTKSLKEYMIISALGLIAPAIIYTAFGRAISQFPWYLTLSMFILLVVVFSFIEKWQNSRPDSNL
;
A
#
# COMPACT_ATOMS: atom_id res chain seq x y z
N MET A 1 -1.09 17.22 41.41
CA MET A 1 -1.10 17.31 39.93
C MET A 1 0.22 16.82 39.35
N GLU A 2 1.37 17.22 39.91
CA GLU A 2 2.71 16.76 39.47
C GLU A 2 2.91 15.23 39.40
N GLN A 3 2.33 14.47 40.33
CA GLN A 3 2.44 13.00 40.34
C GLN A 3 1.60 12.33 39.23
N PHE A 4 0.51 12.99 38.79
CA PHE A 4 -0.31 12.53 37.67
C PHE A 4 0.41 12.82 36.35
N ASP A 5 1.00 14.01 36.23
CA ASP A 5 1.78 14.41 35.05
C ASP A 5 3.03 13.52 34.86
N GLN A 6 3.76 13.19 35.93
CA GLN A 6 4.87 12.24 35.87
C GLN A 6 4.42 10.83 35.47
N SER A 7 3.28 10.35 35.99
CA SER A 7 2.76 9.04 35.60
C SER A 7 2.30 8.99 34.14
N LEU A 8 1.77 10.10 33.61
CA LEU A 8 1.44 10.24 32.19
C LEU A 8 2.69 10.33 31.31
N GLU A 9 3.72 11.07 31.70
CA GLU A 9 4.98 11.14 30.95
C GLU A 9 5.69 9.79 30.88
N VAL A 10 5.72 9.03 31.98
CA VAL A 10 6.28 7.67 32.00
C VAL A 10 5.44 6.71 31.14
N PHE A 11 4.11 6.84 31.14
CA PHE A 11 3.22 6.02 30.32
C PHE A 11 3.36 6.37 28.82
N MET A 12 3.44 7.65 28.48
CA MET A 12 3.66 8.12 27.11
C MET A 12 5.05 7.70 26.58
N ASN A 13 6.09 7.81 27.41
CA ASN A 13 7.44 7.35 27.06
C ASN A 13 7.51 5.82 26.87
N ASN A 14 6.76 5.05 27.68
CA ASN A 14 6.68 3.60 27.55
C ASN A 14 5.66 3.09 26.51
N VAL A 15 4.84 3.95 25.90
CA VAL A 15 3.94 3.57 24.80
C VAL A 15 4.53 3.99 23.45
N GLY A 16 5.34 5.06 23.42
CA GLY A 16 6.00 5.55 22.21
C GLY A 16 6.89 4.51 21.50
N TRP A 17 7.64 3.69 22.25
CA TRP A 17 8.50 2.65 21.65
C TRP A 17 7.72 1.47 21.03
N LEU A 18 6.46 1.26 21.44
CA LEU A 18 5.59 0.23 20.86
C LEU A 18 4.93 0.69 19.56
N ALA A 19 4.90 1.99 19.29
CA ALA A 19 4.22 2.55 18.11
C ALA A 19 4.74 1.96 16.77
N PRO A 20 6.06 1.81 16.53
CA PRO A 20 6.57 1.15 15.32
C PRO A 20 6.11 -0.30 15.17
N PHE A 21 6.07 -1.04 16.28
CA PHE A 21 5.63 -2.44 16.28
C PHE A 21 4.14 -2.56 15.96
N LEU A 22 3.31 -1.74 16.61
CA LEU A 22 1.87 -1.66 16.33
C LEU A 22 1.60 -1.23 14.89
N PHE A 23 2.43 -0.35 14.32
CA PHE A 23 2.32 0.08 12.93
C PHE A 23 2.64 -1.05 11.93
N VAL A 24 3.66 -1.86 12.21
CA VAL A 24 3.94 -3.06 11.42
C VAL A 24 2.81 -4.09 11.58
N LEU A 25 2.28 -4.26 12.78
CA LEU A 25 1.12 -5.14 13.00
C LEU A 25 -0.11 -4.64 12.23
N LEU A 26 -0.34 -3.32 12.19
CA LEU A 26 -1.40 -2.69 11.40
C LEU A 26 -1.30 -3.07 9.92
N HIS A 27 -0.08 -3.09 9.36
CA HIS A 27 0.17 -3.56 8.00
C HIS A 27 -0.23 -5.02 7.76
N LEU A 28 -0.19 -5.86 8.78
CA LEU A 28 -0.56 -7.28 8.70
C LEU A 28 -2.06 -7.50 8.85
N VAL A 29 -2.71 -6.75 9.76
CA VAL A 29 -4.15 -6.90 10.04
C VAL A 29 -5.03 -6.11 9.08
N ARG A 30 -4.47 -5.13 8.33
CA ARG A 30 -5.23 -4.31 7.36
C ARG A 30 -6.16 -5.10 6.44
N PRO A 31 -5.84 -6.31 5.92
CA PRO A 31 -6.74 -7.01 5.01
C PRO A 31 -7.97 -7.57 5.74
N LEU A 32 -7.85 -7.84 7.04
CA LEU A 32 -8.97 -8.26 7.89
C LEU A 32 -9.91 -7.09 8.19
N LEU A 33 -9.34 -5.88 8.26
CA LEU A 33 -10.06 -4.63 8.52
C LEU A 33 -10.52 -3.92 7.25
N PHE A 34 -10.26 -4.49 6.07
CA PHE A 34 -10.52 -3.87 4.76
C PHE A 34 -9.89 -2.48 4.59
N ILE A 35 -8.77 -2.23 5.29
CA ILE A 35 -8.06 -0.95 5.21
C ILE A 35 -7.12 -0.98 3.99
N PRO A 36 -7.21 0.02 3.09
CA PRO A 36 -6.37 0.06 1.90
C PRO A 36 -4.91 0.38 2.27
N VAL A 37 -3.98 -0.18 1.50
CA VAL A 37 -2.53 -0.03 1.72
C VAL A 37 -2.10 1.43 1.83
N ILE A 38 -2.64 2.28 0.94
CA ILE A 38 -2.31 3.69 0.87
C ILE A 38 -2.59 4.43 2.19
N ALA A 39 -3.70 4.12 2.87
CA ALA A 39 -4.07 4.78 4.13
C ALA A 39 -3.05 4.49 5.23
N VAL A 40 -2.60 3.24 5.33
CA VAL A 40 -1.60 2.84 6.33
C VAL A 40 -0.24 3.48 6.05
N CYS A 41 0.20 3.52 4.79
CA CYS A 41 1.47 4.16 4.43
C CYS A 41 1.43 5.68 4.67
N ILE A 42 0.34 6.37 4.33
CA ILE A 42 0.14 7.80 4.62
C ILE A 42 0.18 8.04 6.13
N ALA A 43 -0.51 7.22 6.92
CA ALA A 43 -0.47 7.31 8.37
C ALA A 43 0.96 7.13 8.92
N GLY A 44 1.75 6.22 8.34
CA GLY A 44 3.16 6.05 8.70
C GLY A 44 4.00 7.30 8.45
N GLY A 45 3.84 7.93 7.29
CA GLY A 45 4.51 9.19 6.97
C GLY A 45 4.10 10.36 7.85
N TYR A 46 2.83 10.39 8.26
CA TYR A 46 2.29 11.40 9.17
C TYR A 46 2.79 11.21 10.61
N LEU A 47 2.81 9.97 11.11
CA LEU A 47 3.14 9.66 12.51
C LEU A 47 4.66 9.59 12.79
N PHE A 48 5.42 8.94 11.90
CA PHE A 48 6.86 8.67 12.11
C PHE A 48 7.76 9.52 11.19
N GLY A 49 7.16 10.29 10.28
CA GLY A 49 7.91 11.03 9.27
C GLY A 49 8.30 10.18 8.06
N PHE A 50 9.02 10.79 7.12
CA PHE A 50 9.30 10.17 5.82
C PHE A 50 10.21 8.94 5.93
N PHE A 51 11.41 9.07 6.52
CA PHE A 51 12.41 8.00 6.52
C PHE A 51 11.98 6.80 7.37
N GLU A 52 11.61 7.04 8.63
CA GLU A 52 11.16 5.98 9.54
C GLU A 52 9.83 5.37 9.08
N GLY A 53 8.88 6.21 8.67
CA GLY A 53 7.61 5.74 8.12
C GLY A 53 7.77 4.90 6.85
N ALA A 54 8.66 5.29 5.93
CA ALA A 54 8.98 4.50 4.74
C ALA A 54 9.62 3.16 5.09
N PHE A 55 10.59 3.15 6.01
CA PHE A 55 11.27 1.94 6.43
C PHE A 55 10.32 0.96 7.13
N LEU A 56 9.51 1.44 8.07
CA LEU A 56 8.51 0.62 8.76
C LEU A 56 7.41 0.12 7.82
N SER A 57 6.96 0.96 6.88
CA SER A 57 5.97 0.55 5.87
C SER A 57 6.55 -0.52 4.96
N PHE A 58 7.82 -0.38 4.54
CA PHE A 58 8.51 -1.38 3.73
C PHE A 58 8.61 -2.73 4.46
N ILE A 59 8.97 -2.73 5.75
CA ILE A 59 9.00 -3.95 6.58
C ILE A 59 7.61 -4.58 6.66
N GLY A 60 6.59 -3.80 6.99
CA GLY A 60 5.21 -4.29 7.11
C GLY A 60 4.68 -4.87 5.79
N LEU A 61 4.93 -4.19 4.67
CA LEU A 61 4.57 -4.67 3.33
C LEU A 61 5.31 -5.96 2.95
N THR A 62 6.60 -6.06 3.28
CA THR A 62 7.42 -7.24 2.98
C THR A 62 6.97 -8.44 3.81
N LEU A 63 6.72 -8.26 5.11
CA LEU A 63 6.16 -9.30 5.97
C LEU A 63 4.78 -9.76 5.47
N MET A 64 3.94 -8.82 5.05
CA MET A 64 2.63 -9.14 4.47
C MET A 64 2.77 -9.95 3.17
N SER A 65 3.75 -9.62 2.34
CA SER A 65 4.09 -10.38 1.12
C SER A 65 4.50 -11.81 1.44
N TRP A 66 5.30 -11.99 2.49
CA TRP A 66 5.76 -13.30 2.95
C TRP A 66 4.60 -14.15 3.48
N ILE A 67 3.72 -13.57 4.30
CA ILE A 67 2.51 -14.25 4.79
C ILE A 67 1.60 -14.65 3.63
N SER A 68 1.44 -13.78 2.63
CA SER A 68 0.66 -14.08 1.43
C SER A 68 1.25 -15.29 0.68
N TYR A 69 2.57 -15.37 0.52
CA TYR A 69 3.23 -16.55 -0.07
C TYR A 69 2.91 -17.84 0.69
N ILE A 70 3.07 -17.84 2.02
CA ILE A 70 2.80 -19.01 2.86
C ILE A 70 1.35 -19.44 2.74
N LEU A 71 0.42 -18.48 2.79
CA LEU A 71 -1.01 -18.75 2.70
C LEU A 71 -1.36 -19.43 1.37
N VAL A 72 -0.77 -18.96 0.27
CA VAL A 72 -1.04 -19.48 -1.07
C VAL A 72 -0.51 -20.89 -1.25
N ASN A 73 0.73 -21.13 -0.83
CA ASN A 73 1.33 -22.46 -0.91
C ASN A 73 0.64 -23.47 0.01
N LYS A 74 0.08 -23.04 1.15
CA LYS A 74 -0.64 -23.91 2.09
C LYS A 74 -2.06 -24.25 1.61
N PHE A 75 -2.68 -23.41 0.79
CA PHE A 75 -4.06 -23.59 0.31
C PHE A 75 -4.14 -23.74 -1.22
N PRO A 76 -3.84 -24.93 -1.79
CA PRO A 76 -3.82 -25.15 -3.25
C PRO A 76 -5.19 -24.97 -3.92
N LYS A 77 -6.30 -25.07 -3.17
CA LYS A 77 -7.64 -24.75 -3.66
C LYS A 77 -7.79 -23.26 -4.01
N PHE A 78 -7.10 -22.37 -3.29
CA PHE A 78 -7.12 -20.93 -3.54
C PHE A 78 -6.36 -20.58 -4.82
N GLN A 79 -5.20 -21.22 -5.04
CA GLN A 79 -4.40 -21.08 -6.25
C GLN A 79 -5.22 -21.45 -7.51
N LYS A 80 -5.89 -22.61 -7.50
CA LYS A 80 -6.74 -23.04 -8.64
C LYS A 80 -7.91 -22.08 -8.92
N ARG A 81 -8.51 -21.51 -7.88
CA ARG A 81 -9.62 -20.56 -8.03
C ARG A 81 -9.13 -19.22 -8.60
N MET A 82 -7.91 -18.82 -8.25
CA MET A 82 -7.31 -17.57 -8.72
C MET A 82 -6.79 -17.66 -10.16
N ALA A 83 -6.21 -18.80 -10.57
CA ALA A 83 -5.85 -19.05 -11.97
C ALA A 83 -7.06 -18.85 -12.90
N ARG A 84 -8.23 -19.36 -12.50
CA ARG A 84 -9.49 -19.12 -13.23
C ARG A 84 -9.95 -17.66 -13.22
N LEU A 85 -9.63 -16.90 -12.16
CA LEU A 85 -9.97 -15.48 -12.06
C LEU A 85 -9.07 -14.63 -12.96
N LYS A 86 -7.77 -14.98 -13.05
CA LYS A 86 -6.79 -14.38 -13.96
C LYS A 86 -7.23 -14.54 -15.42
N ASP A 87 -7.60 -15.75 -15.83
CA ASP A 87 -8.08 -16.02 -17.19
C ASP A 87 -9.33 -15.18 -17.54
N LYS A 88 -10.15 -14.85 -16.52
CA LYS A 88 -11.36 -14.05 -16.70
C LYS A 88 -11.13 -12.54 -16.71
N ILE A 89 -10.12 -12.05 -15.98
CA ILE A 89 -9.81 -10.60 -15.88
C ILE A 89 -8.81 -10.17 -16.96
N PHE A 90 -7.88 -11.05 -17.34
CA PHE A 90 -6.85 -10.79 -18.34
C PHE A 90 -6.81 -11.92 -19.39
N PRO A 91 -7.88 -12.10 -20.19
CA PRO A 91 -7.82 -13.02 -21.33
C PRO A 91 -6.68 -12.57 -22.25
N ASP A 92 -5.74 -13.48 -22.51
CA ASP A 92 -4.61 -13.34 -23.44
C ASP A 92 -3.56 -12.24 -23.13
N ARG A 93 -3.55 -11.66 -21.92
CA ARG A 93 -2.49 -10.71 -21.51
C ARG A 93 -1.74 -11.18 -20.28
N THR A 94 -0.51 -11.64 -20.48
CA THR A 94 0.45 -11.84 -19.39
C THR A 94 1.11 -10.51 -19.04
N LEU A 95 0.81 -9.95 -17.86
CA LEU A 95 1.56 -8.84 -17.29
C LEU A 95 3.01 -9.27 -17.03
N SER A 96 3.96 -8.39 -17.33
CA SER A 96 5.38 -8.56 -17.01
C SER A 96 5.67 -8.15 -15.56
N VAL A 97 6.79 -8.63 -15.00
CA VAL A 97 7.19 -8.29 -13.61
C VAL A 97 7.23 -6.77 -13.38
N PRO A 98 7.84 -5.94 -14.27
CA PRO A 98 7.83 -4.49 -14.09
C PRO A 98 6.42 -3.87 -14.13
N GLN A 99 5.52 -4.38 -14.96
CA GLN A 99 4.13 -3.91 -14.99
C GLN A 99 3.42 -4.19 -13.67
N VAL A 100 3.65 -5.35 -13.08
CA VAL A 100 3.11 -5.71 -11.77
C VAL A 100 3.68 -4.80 -10.67
N MET A 101 4.96 -4.44 -10.75
CA MET A 101 5.58 -3.49 -9.82
C MET A 101 4.96 -2.09 -9.95
N ILE A 102 4.69 -1.62 -11.17
CA ILE A 102 4.00 -0.33 -11.40
C ILE A 102 2.56 -0.39 -10.85
N LEU A 103 1.85 -1.49 -11.10
CA LEU A 103 0.49 -1.66 -10.59
C LEU A 103 0.41 -1.68 -9.06
N ARG A 104 1.49 -2.02 -8.35
CA ARG A 104 1.55 -1.93 -6.87
C ARG A 104 1.54 -0.49 -6.35
N ILE A 105 1.84 0.48 -7.20
CA ILE A 105 1.74 1.92 -6.89
C ILE A 105 0.30 2.41 -7.11
N MET A 106 -0.53 1.65 -7.82
CA MET A 106 -1.93 2.04 -8.00
C MET A 106 -2.77 1.63 -6.79
N PRO A 107 -3.50 2.56 -6.15
CA PRO A 107 -4.24 2.28 -4.92
C PRO A 107 -5.47 1.39 -5.14
N PHE A 108 -5.94 1.27 -6.38
CA PHE A 108 -7.17 0.56 -6.75
C PHE A 108 -6.97 -0.97 -6.88
N VAL A 109 -5.72 -1.44 -6.99
CA VAL A 109 -5.42 -2.85 -7.18
C VAL A 109 -5.09 -3.50 -5.85
N HIS A 110 -5.79 -4.59 -5.52
CA HIS A 110 -5.60 -5.27 -4.24
C HIS A 110 -4.22 -5.92 -4.17
N PHE A 111 -3.47 -5.59 -3.11
CA PHE A 111 -2.11 -6.10 -2.84
C PHE A 111 -2.02 -7.64 -2.96
N HIS A 112 -3.03 -8.36 -2.48
CA HIS A 112 -3.07 -9.81 -2.53
C HIS A 112 -3.08 -10.36 -3.96
N LEU A 113 -3.82 -9.72 -4.88
CA LEU A 113 -3.86 -10.14 -6.29
C LEU A 113 -2.49 -9.98 -6.95
N LEU A 114 -1.81 -8.86 -6.69
CA LEU A 114 -0.46 -8.57 -7.19
C LEU A 114 0.59 -9.50 -6.58
N SER A 115 0.41 -9.87 -5.30
CA SER A 115 1.24 -10.85 -4.60
C SER A 115 1.07 -12.23 -5.23
N LEU A 116 -0.16 -12.69 -5.46
CA LEU A 116 -0.48 -13.96 -6.12
C LEU A 116 0.10 -14.06 -7.52
N TYR A 117 -0.07 -13.01 -8.31
CA TYR A 117 0.43 -12.97 -9.67
C TYR A 117 1.97 -13.10 -9.70
N LEU A 118 2.69 -12.40 -8.81
CA LEU A 118 4.14 -12.58 -8.69
C LEU A 118 4.53 -14.00 -8.21
N ILE A 119 3.73 -14.65 -7.36
CA ILE A 119 3.99 -16.02 -6.92
C ILE A 119 3.94 -16.98 -8.11
N GLU A 120 2.97 -16.82 -9.02
CA GLU A 120 2.89 -17.63 -10.24
C GLU A 120 4.06 -17.39 -11.21
N MET A 121 4.60 -16.17 -11.24
CA MET A 121 5.72 -15.80 -12.11
C MET A 121 7.10 -16.23 -11.58
N THR A 122 7.19 -16.64 -10.32
CA THR A 122 8.47 -16.92 -9.65
C THR A 122 8.59 -18.39 -9.28
N LYS A 123 9.81 -18.92 -9.34
CA LYS A 123 10.04 -20.36 -9.12
C LYS A 123 10.33 -20.71 -7.66
N SER A 124 10.75 -19.72 -6.87
CA SER A 124 11.15 -19.93 -5.47
C SER A 124 10.70 -18.78 -4.57
N LEU A 125 10.55 -19.07 -3.27
CA LEU A 125 10.26 -18.06 -2.25
C LEU A 125 11.29 -16.93 -2.25
N LYS A 126 12.59 -17.24 -2.47
CA LYS A 126 13.65 -16.23 -2.48
C LYS A 126 13.47 -15.24 -3.63
N GLU A 127 13.26 -15.76 -4.85
CA GLU A 127 13.04 -14.96 -6.04
C GLU A 127 11.78 -14.08 -5.89
N TYR A 128 10.69 -14.67 -5.39
CA TYR A 128 9.47 -13.96 -5.06
C TYR A 128 9.72 -12.79 -4.09
N MET A 129 10.39 -13.07 -2.97
CA MET A 129 10.61 -12.06 -1.93
C MET A 129 11.50 -10.92 -2.42
N ILE A 130 12.54 -11.20 -3.20
CA ILE A 130 13.42 -10.16 -3.78
C ILE A 130 12.63 -9.26 -4.73
N ILE A 131 11.92 -9.85 -5.70
CA ILE A 131 11.15 -9.09 -6.69
C ILE A 131 10.02 -8.31 -6.00
N SER A 132 9.32 -8.94 -5.06
CA SER A 132 8.23 -8.30 -4.32
C SER A 132 8.77 -7.15 -3.48
N ALA A 133 9.85 -7.34 -2.72
CA ALA A 133 10.47 -6.28 -1.93
C ALA A 133 10.85 -5.08 -2.81
N LEU A 134 11.53 -5.29 -3.95
CA LEU A 134 11.83 -4.20 -4.89
C LEU A 134 10.58 -3.46 -5.35
N GLY A 135 9.48 -4.18 -5.63
CA GLY A 135 8.20 -3.60 -6.03
C GLY A 135 7.47 -2.85 -4.92
N LEU A 136 7.88 -3.01 -3.66
CA LEU A 136 7.28 -2.37 -2.49
C LEU A 136 7.99 -1.10 -2.05
N ILE A 137 9.22 -0.87 -2.53
CA ILE A 137 9.98 0.35 -2.24
C ILE A 137 9.23 1.57 -2.76
N ALA A 138 8.79 1.55 -4.02
CA ALA A 138 8.10 2.67 -4.64
C ALA A 138 6.81 3.07 -3.89
N PRO A 139 5.84 2.18 -3.62
CA PRO A 139 4.65 2.57 -2.87
C PRO A 139 4.96 2.96 -1.41
N ALA A 140 5.95 2.33 -0.76
CA ALA A 140 6.35 2.72 0.59
C ALA A 140 6.86 4.17 0.63
N ILE A 141 7.74 4.55 -0.30
CA ILE A 141 8.31 5.91 -0.39
C ILE A 141 7.24 6.93 -0.79
N ILE A 142 6.50 6.67 -1.87
CA ILE A 142 5.56 7.63 -2.44
C ILE A 142 4.48 7.97 -1.41
N TYR A 143 3.84 6.97 -0.81
CA TYR A 143 2.71 7.22 0.08
C TYR A 143 3.13 7.78 1.45
N THR A 144 4.29 7.41 1.99
CA THR A 144 4.79 8.03 3.22
C THR A 144 5.26 9.46 2.99
N ALA A 145 5.83 9.77 1.81
CA ALA A 145 6.13 11.15 1.42
C ALA A 145 4.86 12.00 1.38
N PHE A 146 3.76 11.48 0.81
CA PHE A 146 2.45 12.15 0.87
C PHE A 146 1.99 12.37 2.32
N GLY A 147 2.09 11.37 3.19
CA GLY A 147 1.76 11.51 4.60
C GLY A 147 2.58 12.59 5.31
N ARG A 148 3.90 12.65 5.01
CA ARG A 148 4.77 13.67 5.56
C ARG A 148 4.40 15.07 5.06
N ALA A 149 4.10 15.21 3.76
CA ALA A 149 3.67 16.48 3.19
C ALA A 149 2.39 17.00 3.88
N ILE A 150 1.41 16.12 4.13
CA ILE A 150 0.18 16.47 4.87
C ILE A 150 0.51 16.97 6.29
N SER A 151 1.48 16.37 6.97
CA SER A 151 1.86 16.79 8.34
C SER A 151 2.57 18.15 8.39
N GLN A 152 3.27 18.53 7.32
CA GLN A 152 4.11 19.75 7.30
C GLN A 152 3.36 20.97 6.78
N PHE A 153 2.37 20.78 5.91
CA PHE A 153 1.61 21.88 5.35
C PHE A 153 0.44 22.28 6.26
N PRO A 154 0.13 23.59 6.35
CA PRO A 154 -1.05 24.03 7.06
C PRO A 154 -2.31 23.50 6.38
N TRP A 155 -3.34 23.20 7.18
CA TRP A 155 -4.55 22.50 6.75
C TRP A 155 -5.26 23.14 5.55
N TYR A 156 -5.21 24.47 5.41
CA TYR A 156 -5.79 25.19 4.27
C TYR A 156 -5.06 24.94 2.95
N LEU A 157 -3.74 24.74 2.98
CA LEU A 157 -2.94 24.42 1.80
C LEU A 157 -3.15 22.95 1.40
N THR A 158 -3.25 22.06 2.37
CA THR A 158 -3.64 20.66 2.12
C THR A 158 -5.03 20.60 1.48
N LEU A 159 -6.00 21.35 2.02
CA LEU A 159 -7.36 21.40 1.50
C LEU A 159 -7.41 21.95 0.06
N SER A 160 -6.65 23.01 -0.24
CA SER A 160 -6.59 23.57 -1.59
C SER A 160 -5.97 22.61 -2.61
N MET A 161 -4.97 21.81 -2.22
CA MET A 161 -4.41 20.75 -3.07
C MET A 161 -5.45 19.66 -3.38
N PHE A 162 -6.25 19.23 -2.39
CA PHE A 162 -7.33 18.27 -2.63
C PHE A 162 -8.41 18.83 -3.57
N ILE A 163 -8.82 20.09 -3.37
CA ILE A 163 -9.77 20.78 -4.26
C ILE A 163 -9.23 20.86 -5.68
N LEU A 164 -7.96 21.26 -5.86
CA LEU A 164 -7.31 21.31 -7.16
C LEU A 164 -7.33 19.94 -7.84
N LEU A 165 -7.02 18.87 -7.11
CA LEU A 165 -6.98 17.52 -7.64
C LEU A 165 -8.36 17.04 -8.09
N VAL A 166 -9.42 17.35 -7.33
CA VAL A 166 -10.81 17.09 -7.72
C VAL A 166 -11.17 17.86 -9.00
N VAL A 167 -10.83 19.14 -9.09
CA VAL A 167 -11.08 19.96 -10.29
C VAL A 167 -10.37 19.39 -11.52
N VAL A 168 -9.10 18.99 -11.38
CA VAL A 168 -8.33 18.36 -12.47
C VAL A 168 -8.99 17.03 -12.89
N PHE A 169 -9.39 16.20 -11.92
CA PHE A 169 -10.08 14.94 -12.23
C PHE A 169 -11.39 15.16 -12.98
N SER A 170 -12.23 16.08 -12.51
CA SER A 170 -13.49 16.43 -13.18
C SER A 170 -13.24 17.04 -14.56
N PHE A 171 -12.16 17.78 -14.76
CA PHE A 171 -11.78 18.31 -16.06
C PHE A 171 -11.33 17.20 -17.02
N ILE A 172 -10.50 16.26 -16.55
CA ILE A 172 -10.07 15.08 -17.33
C ILE A 172 -11.27 14.23 -17.72
N GLU A 173 -12.17 13.95 -16.78
CA GLU A 173 -13.41 13.21 -17.02
C GLU A 173 -14.27 13.91 -18.08
N LYS A 174 -14.47 15.23 -17.94
CA LYS A 174 -15.20 16.03 -18.92
C LYS A 174 -14.52 16.02 -20.29
N TRP A 175 -13.19 16.06 -20.34
CA TRP A 175 -12.42 16.02 -21.59
C TRP A 175 -12.44 14.64 -22.26
N GLN A 176 -12.38 13.57 -21.48
CA GLN A 176 -12.58 12.20 -21.97
C GLN A 176 -13.98 12.00 -22.53
N ASN A 177 -15.02 12.47 -21.83
CA ASN A 177 -16.41 12.40 -22.27
C ASN A 177 -16.73 13.35 -23.45
N SER A 178 -15.88 14.35 -23.72
CA SER A 178 -16.05 15.27 -24.85
C SER A 178 -15.35 14.81 -26.13
N ARG A 179 -14.61 13.69 -26.10
CA ARG A 179 -14.08 13.07 -27.32
C ARG A 179 -15.20 12.24 -27.95
N PRO A 180 -15.68 12.56 -29.17
CA PRO A 180 -16.59 11.68 -29.86
C PRO A 180 -15.88 10.34 -30.11
N ASP A 181 -16.57 9.24 -29.82
CA ASP A 181 -16.07 7.87 -30.07
C ASP A 181 -15.62 7.75 -31.52
N SER A 182 -14.31 7.83 -31.76
CA SER A 182 -13.72 7.49 -33.04
C SER A 182 -13.69 5.97 -33.13
N ASN A 183 -14.84 5.38 -33.50
CA ASN A 183 -14.95 4.02 -33.99
C ASN A 183 -14.04 3.87 -35.22
N LEU A 184 -12.92 3.15 -35.06
CA LEU A 184 -12.26 2.36 -36.10
C LEU A 184 -11.58 1.15 -35.45
#